data_AF-B8HTB4-F1
#
_entry.id   AF-B8HTB4-F1
#
_cell.length_a   1.000
_cell.length_b   1.000
_cell.length_c   1.000
_cell.angle_alpha   90.00
_cell.angle_beta   90.00
_cell.angle_gamma   90.00
#
_symmetry.space_group_name_H-M   'P 1'
#
loop_
_entity.id
_entity.type
_entity.pdbx_description
1 polymer ?
#
loop_
_entity_poly.entity_id
_entity_poly.type
_entity_poly.pdbx_seq_one_letter_code
_entity_poly.pdbx_strand_id
1 'polypeptide(L)'
;MKIVEQSAERLRISTGNGPTLTKLVWSLVFVGVGSTLLWITGQVQFHCERLEPQQVSCKLQKRNWFAYPLRSESIAQLQGARVHETDSDDGSMYKVILQTAQGEIPFTNYGSSGYTEKAEIADRINRFIQDQSQTYLSLSAANWPEGVGLGLGGVILALSCLTLYGMALGSGHPGTINTLTFDKLQGRLMVDTGSLLRPQRVDYSLLEIQSISLAISERLTTAIRLQLTSGHALDLGQLLAGASMAKTRPIAHQLSQFLGKPWQLAIAPTLDWGLQNYSTLAKNIYTKIAEKSNLSVNLATWIFNPQTRQFSSEQEQRKLASYNWQDISEITIQPIRPGATGKPSSTLPYQLVLRLNSGESLVLQEYVGESEGDSAQTQAETVAKYLRDYLQR
;
A
#
# COMPACT_ATOMS: atom_id res chain seq x y z
N MET A 1 7.42 14.62 10.45
CA MET A 1 7.34 15.84 11.29
C MET A 1 8.73 16.29 11.66
N LYS A 2 9.05 17.56 11.42
CA LYS A 2 10.32 18.19 11.76
C LYS A 2 10.01 19.56 12.35
N ILE A 3 10.66 19.90 13.45
CA ILE A 3 10.64 21.26 13.98
C ILE A 3 11.50 22.10 13.03
N VAL A 4 10.86 23.04 12.35
CA VAL A 4 11.50 23.90 11.35
C VAL A 4 12.08 25.13 12.02
N GLU A 5 11.40 25.64 13.06
CA GLU A 5 11.80 26.83 13.81
C GLU A 5 11.43 26.64 15.27
N GLN A 6 12.36 26.94 16.18
CA GLN A 6 12.14 26.92 17.61
C GLN A 6 12.87 28.10 18.24
N SER A 7 12.10 29.06 18.72
CA SER A 7 12.56 30.19 19.53
C SER A 7 11.73 30.27 20.81
N ALA A 8 12.06 31.21 21.71
CA ALA A 8 11.27 31.42 22.92
C ALA A 8 9.81 31.85 22.61
N GLU A 9 9.64 32.55 21.48
CA GLU A 9 8.40 33.21 21.07
C GLU A 9 7.63 32.42 20.03
N ARG A 10 8.33 31.65 19.19
CA ARG A 10 7.74 30.97 18.03
C ARG A 10 8.19 29.52 17.93
N LEU A 11 7.23 28.62 17.77
CA LEU A 11 7.49 27.21 17.47
C LEU A 11 6.76 26.83 16.19
N ARG A 12 7.53 26.48 15.15
CA ARG A 12 7.00 26.05 13.85
C ARG A 12 7.29 24.59 13.62
N ILE A 13 6.24 23.80 13.48
CA ILE A 13 6.34 22.37 13.20
C ILE A 13 5.76 22.10 11.82
N SER A 14 6.55 21.47 10.96
CA SER A 14 6.12 21.03 9.63
C SER A 14 6.06 19.51 9.57
N THR A 15 5.08 18.98 8.87
CA THR A 15 4.90 17.54 8.75
C THR A 15 5.92 16.90 7.80
N GLY A 16 6.53 17.67 6.90
CA GLY A 16 7.41 17.16 5.86
C GLY A 16 6.67 16.33 4.79
N ASN A 17 5.35 16.18 4.94
CA ASN A 17 4.48 15.42 4.06
C ASN A 17 3.77 16.31 3.03
N GLY A 18 4.21 17.56 2.86
CA GLY A 18 3.76 18.38 1.73
C GLY A 18 3.93 17.61 0.42
N PRO A 19 3.16 17.90 -0.63
CA PRO A 19 3.36 17.29 -1.94
C PRO A 19 4.81 17.54 -2.33
N THR A 20 5.66 16.53 -2.13
CA THR A 20 7.07 16.71 -2.39
C THR A 20 7.15 16.90 -3.90
N LEU A 21 7.85 17.96 -4.32
CA LEU A 21 8.09 18.23 -5.73
C LEU A 21 8.56 16.94 -6.46
N THR A 22 9.27 16.07 -5.74
CA THR A 22 9.60 14.71 -6.18
C THR A 22 8.41 13.84 -6.59
N LYS A 23 7.32 13.76 -5.81
CA LYS A 23 6.13 12.97 -6.18
C LYS A 23 5.45 13.50 -7.45
N LEU A 24 5.40 14.83 -7.60
CA LEU A 24 4.85 15.46 -8.78
C LEU A 24 5.72 15.17 -10.01
N VAL A 25 7.05 15.34 -9.88
CA VAL A 25 8.02 15.03 -10.93
C VAL A 25 7.93 13.57 -11.35
N TRP A 26 7.94 12.63 -10.40
CA TRP A 26 7.80 11.21 -10.71
C TRP A 26 6.48 10.90 -11.42
N SER A 27 5.37 11.47 -10.95
CA SER A 27 4.06 11.27 -11.60
C SER A 27 4.05 11.78 -13.04
N LEU A 28 4.63 12.96 -13.31
CA LEU A 28 4.78 13.49 -14.68
C LEU A 28 5.66 12.60 -15.56
N VAL A 29 6.75 12.05 -15.02
CA VAL A 29 7.59 11.09 -15.74
C VAL A 29 6.78 9.85 -16.13
N PHE A 30 5.98 9.29 -15.21
CA PHE A 30 5.15 8.12 -15.52
C PHE A 30 4.05 8.44 -16.54
N VAL A 31 3.42 9.62 -16.49
CA VAL A 31 2.49 10.06 -17.54
C VAL A 31 3.20 10.14 -18.89
N GLY A 32 4.41 10.72 -18.92
CA GLY A 32 5.21 10.84 -20.15
C GLY A 32 5.58 9.47 -20.73
N VAL A 33 6.05 8.54 -19.89
CA VAL A 33 6.39 7.17 -20.29
C VAL A 33 5.15 6.42 -20.77
N GLY A 34 4.06 6.43 -20.01
CA GLY A 34 2.81 5.78 -20.39
C GLY A 34 2.25 6.33 -21.70
N SER A 35 2.28 7.65 -21.89
CA SER A 35 1.84 8.30 -23.14
C SER A 35 2.74 7.92 -24.32
N THR A 36 4.06 7.86 -24.12
CA THR A 36 5.02 7.49 -25.16
C THR A 36 4.82 6.04 -25.60
N LEU A 37 4.61 5.13 -24.65
CA LEU A 37 4.29 3.73 -24.95
C LEU A 37 3.02 3.61 -25.79
N LEU A 38 1.95 4.31 -25.42
CA LEU A 38 0.70 4.33 -26.18
C LEU A 38 0.88 4.91 -27.60
N TRP A 39 1.80 5.87 -27.78
CA TRP A 39 2.11 6.46 -29.08
C TRP A 39 2.86 5.52 -30.02
N ILE A 40 3.78 4.72 -29.48
CA ILE A 40 4.60 3.78 -30.25
C ILE A 40 3.79 2.51 -30.57
N THR A 41 2.86 2.13 -29.70
CA THR A 41 1.97 1.00 -29.93
C THR A 41 0.91 1.37 -30.95
N GLY A 42 0.88 0.63 -32.06
CA GLY A 42 0.00 0.90 -33.19
C GLY A 42 -0.56 -0.37 -33.80
N GLN A 43 -1.43 -0.19 -34.79
CA GLN A 43 -1.88 -1.25 -35.66
C GLN A 43 -1.23 -1.09 -37.03
N VAL A 44 -0.87 -2.21 -37.65
CA VAL A 44 -0.50 -2.23 -39.06
C VAL A 44 -1.72 -2.63 -39.85
N GLN A 45 -2.13 -1.75 -40.75
CA GLN A 45 -3.16 -2.01 -41.73
C GLN A 45 -2.52 -2.23 -43.10
N PHE A 46 -3.02 -3.23 -43.81
CA PHE A 46 -2.57 -3.55 -45.14
C PHE A 46 -3.77 -3.60 -46.06
N HIS A 47 -3.77 -2.65 -46.99
CA HIS A 47 -4.84 -2.46 -47.95
C HIS A 47 -4.31 -2.74 -49.34
N CYS A 48 -4.90 -3.68 -50.05
CA CYS A 48 -4.61 -3.94 -51.45
C CYS A 48 -5.87 -3.71 -52.27
N GLU A 49 -5.71 -3.01 -53.38
CA GLU A 49 -6.75 -2.75 -54.35
C GLU A 49 -6.23 -3.13 -55.73
N ARG A 50 -7.05 -3.87 -56.48
CA ARG A 50 -6.75 -4.29 -57.85
C ARG A 50 -7.39 -3.28 -58.81
N LEU A 51 -6.57 -2.42 -59.41
CA LEU A 51 -7.04 -1.40 -60.37
C LEU A 51 -7.33 -2.02 -61.75
N GLU A 52 -6.53 -3.01 -62.14
CA GLU A 52 -6.68 -3.82 -63.35
C GLU A 52 -6.37 -5.28 -63.04
N PRO A 53 -6.81 -6.27 -63.84
CA PRO A 53 -6.58 -7.70 -63.58
C PRO A 53 -5.11 -8.05 -63.29
N GLN A 54 -4.15 -7.27 -63.82
CA GLN A 54 -2.71 -7.46 -63.65
C GLN A 54 -2.02 -6.41 -62.77
N GLN A 55 -2.72 -5.35 -62.34
CA GLN A 55 -2.15 -4.28 -61.52
C GLN A 55 -2.75 -4.27 -60.11
N VAL A 56 -1.95 -4.70 -59.13
CA VAL A 56 -2.31 -4.67 -57.72
C VAL A 56 -1.53 -3.54 -57.05
N SER A 57 -2.26 -2.60 -56.44
CA SER A 57 -1.71 -1.50 -55.65
C SER A 57 -1.95 -1.80 -54.17
N CYS A 58 -0.87 -2.11 -53.44
CA CYS A 58 -0.92 -2.34 -52.01
C CYS A 58 -0.33 -1.17 -51.22
N LYS A 59 -0.93 -0.86 -50.06
CA LYS A 59 -0.47 0.14 -49.10
C LYS A 59 -0.37 -0.49 -47.72
N LEU A 60 0.83 -0.46 -47.15
CA LEU A 60 1.08 -0.78 -45.76
C LEU A 60 1.04 0.51 -44.94
N GLN A 61 0.00 0.64 -44.12
CA GLN A 61 -0.23 1.80 -43.26
C GLN A 61 -0.01 1.43 -41.80
N LYS A 62 0.95 2.08 -41.14
CA LYS A 62 1.11 1.99 -39.70
C LYS A 62 0.32 3.14 -39.07
N ARG A 63 -0.63 2.81 -38.19
CA ARG A 63 -1.43 3.77 -37.44
C ARG A 63 -1.12 3.63 -35.95
N ASN A 64 -1.02 4.74 -35.23
CA ASN A 64 -0.96 4.68 -33.77
C ASN A 64 -2.35 4.39 -33.18
N TRP A 65 -2.42 4.27 -31.86
CA TRP A 65 -3.68 4.07 -31.13
C TRP A 65 -4.76 5.14 -31.41
N PHE A 66 -4.36 6.37 -31.69
CA PHE A 66 -5.26 7.48 -32.01
C PHE A 66 -5.67 7.52 -33.49
N ALA A 67 -5.46 6.42 -34.23
CA ALA A 67 -5.73 6.29 -35.66
C ALA A 67 -4.98 7.27 -36.57
N TYR A 68 -3.96 7.97 -36.06
CA TYR A 68 -3.11 8.83 -36.88
C TYR A 68 -2.13 7.98 -37.69
N PRO A 69 -2.02 8.22 -39.01
CA PRO A 69 -1.06 7.51 -39.85
C PRO A 69 0.36 7.93 -39.48
N LEU A 70 1.17 7.01 -38.98
CA LEU A 70 2.58 7.23 -38.67
C LEU A 70 3.44 7.12 -39.93
N ARG A 71 3.16 6.12 -40.76
CA ARG A 71 3.90 5.82 -41.99
C ARG A 71 3.00 5.08 -42.95
N SER A 72 3.01 5.47 -44.22
CA SER A 72 2.32 4.78 -45.29
C SER A 72 3.34 4.44 -46.37
N GLU A 73 3.48 3.17 -46.68
CA GLU A 73 4.39 2.68 -47.72
C GLU A 73 3.57 2.01 -48.81
N SER A 74 3.76 2.44 -50.06
CA SER A 74 3.22 1.74 -51.22
C SER A 74 4.10 0.53 -51.52
N ILE A 75 3.48 -0.64 -51.64
CA ILE A 75 4.16 -1.88 -51.99
C ILE A 75 3.90 -2.15 -53.46
N ALA A 76 4.95 -2.00 -54.27
CA ALA A 76 4.91 -2.35 -55.68
C ALA A 76 5.12 -3.86 -55.84
N GLN A 77 4.37 -4.49 -56.75
CA GLN A 77 4.61 -5.87 -57.20
C GLN A 77 4.70 -6.89 -56.05
N LEU A 78 3.62 -6.97 -55.26
CA LEU A 78 3.47 -8.02 -54.26
C LEU A 78 3.41 -9.40 -54.95
N GLN A 79 4.35 -10.28 -54.62
CA GLN A 79 4.49 -11.63 -55.20
C GLN A 79 3.89 -12.71 -54.30
N GLY A 80 3.91 -12.49 -52.98
CA GLY A 80 3.44 -13.46 -52.00
C GLY A 80 3.59 -12.97 -50.57
N ALA A 81 3.20 -13.82 -49.63
CA ALA A 81 3.50 -13.68 -48.22
C ALA A 81 3.89 -15.03 -47.63
N ARG A 82 4.82 -15.02 -46.67
CA ARG A 82 5.22 -16.23 -45.93
C ARG A 82 5.38 -15.93 -44.45
N VAL A 83 5.26 -16.97 -43.64
CA VAL A 83 5.67 -16.89 -42.22
C VAL A 83 7.18 -17.09 -42.15
N HIS A 84 7.86 -16.19 -41.46
CA HIS A 84 9.26 -16.31 -41.11
C HIS A 84 9.37 -16.66 -39.63
N GLU A 85 10.03 -17.79 -39.36
CA GLU A 85 10.34 -18.28 -38.03
C GLU A 85 11.75 -17.82 -37.63
N THR A 86 11.89 -17.43 -36.37
CA THR A 86 13.18 -17.10 -35.75
C THR A 86 13.26 -17.86 -34.45
N ASP A 87 14.21 -18.79 -34.37
CA ASP A 87 14.45 -19.57 -33.17
C ASP A 87 15.17 -18.71 -32.12
N SER A 88 14.74 -18.83 -30.86
CA SER A 88 15.41 -18.24 -29.71
C SER A 88 15.44 -19.25 -28.57
N ASP A 89 16.31 -19.03 -27.58
CA ASP A 89 16.45 -19.92 -26.42
C ASP A 89 15.13 -20.06 -25.64
N ASP A 90 14.25 -19.06 -25.73
CA ASP A 90 12.94 -19.02 -25.10
C ASP A 90 11.79 -19.53 -26.01
N GLY A 91 12.13 -20.07 -27.20
CA GLY A 91 11.20 -20.64 -28.19
C GLY A 91 11.19 -19.91 -29.54
N SER A 92 10.33 -20.37 -30.45
CA SER A 92 10.22 -19.81 -31.80
C SER A 92 9.31 -18.58 -31.85
N MET A 93 9.77 -17.53 -32.53
CA MET A 93 8.98 -16.35 -32.86
C MET A 93 8.64 -16.31 -34.35
N TYR A 94 7.41 -15.93 -34.67
CA TYR A 94 6.88 -15.91 -36.02
C TYR A 94 6.47 -14.50 -36.43
N LYS A 95 6.78 -14.12 -37.66
CA LYS A 95 6.30 -12.87 -38.29
C LYS A 95 5.91 -13.12 -39.74
N VAL A 96 4.97 -12.34 -40.24
CA VAL A 96 4.60 -12.38 -41.67
C VAL A 96 5.56 -11.50 -42.45
N ILE A 97 6.14 -12.06 -43.51
CA ILE A 97 7.02 -11.36 -44.45
C ILE A 97 6.30 -11.28 -45.80
N LEU A 98 6.17 -10.07 -46.31
CA LEU A 98 5.66 -9.80 -47.65
C LEU A 98 6.80 -9.96 -48.65
N GLN A 99 6.59 -10.74 -49.69
CA GLN A 99 7.55 -10.96 -50.76
C GLN A 99 7.21 -10.01 -51.91
N THR A 100 8.18 -9.18 -52.30
CA THR A 100 8.04 -8.19 -53.37
C THR A 100 9.18 -8.35 -54.36
N ALA A 101 9.05 -7.77 -55.56
CA ALA A 101 10.15 -7.77 -56.53
C ALA A 101 11.42 -7.05 -56.02
N GLN A 102 11.25 -6.11 -55.09
CA GLN A 102 12.35 -5.32 -54.50
C GLN A 102 12.95 -5.99 -53.25
N GLY A 103 12.41 -7.14 -52.82
CA GLY A 103 12.87 -7.88 -51.65
C GLY A 103 11.76 -8.17 -50.65
N GLU A 104 12.16 -8.48 -49.41
CA GLU A 104 11.26 -8.87 -48.34
C GLU A 104 10.91 -7.69 -47.44
N ILE A 105 9.61 -7.44 -47.24
CA ILE A 105 9.11 -6.37 -46.38
C ILE A 105 8.37 -7.01 -45.19
N PRO A 106 8.77 -6.74 -43.93
CA PRO A 106 8.07 -7.29 -42.79
C PRO A 106 6.67 -6.65 -42.66
N PHE A 107 5.63 -7.48 -42.56
CA PHE A 107 4.27 -7.03 -42.28
C PHE A 107 4.18 -6.38 -40.90
N THR A 108 4.83 -6.99 -39.91
CA THR A 108 5.05 -6.45 -38.56
C THR A 108 6.54 -6.37 -38.26
N ASN A 109 6.97 -5.33 -37.55
CA ASN A 109 8.40 -5.13 -37.23
C ASN A 109 8.94 -6.10 -36.16
N TYR A 110 8.07 -6.87 -35.51
CA TYR A 110 8.38 -7.79 -34.42
C TYR A 110 7.81 -9.18 -34.74
N GLY A 111 8.43 -10.21 -34.16
CA GLY A 111 7.88 -11.57 -34.12
C GLY A 111 7.07 -11.80 -32.86
N SER A 112 6.05 -12.66 -32.94
CA SER A 112 5.29 -13.12 -31.80
C SER A 112 5.20 -14.64 -31.79
N SER A 113 4.79 -15.23 -30.67
CA SER A 113 4.31 -16.60 -30.67
C SER A 113 3.04 -16.73 -31.54
N GLY A 114 2.66 -17.97 -31.85
CA GLY A 114 1.45 -18.30 -32.60
C GLY A 114 1.65 -18.35 -34.11
N TYR A 115 2.14 -19.49 -34.61
CA TYR A 115 2.30 -19.75 -36.05
C TYR A 115 0.96 -19.65 -36.80
N THR A 116 -0.10 -20.27 -36.27
CA THR A 116 -1.40 -20.43 -36.96
C THR A 116 -2.01 -19.11 -37.42
N GLU A 117 -2.03 -18.08 -36.57
CA GLU A 117 -2.57 -16.77 -36.93
C GLU A 117 -1.74 -16.09 -38.03
N LYS A 118 -0.41 -16.24 -37.97
CA LYS A 118 0.50 -15.65 -38.96
C LYS A 118 0.40 -16.39 -40.30
N ALA A 119 0.21 -17.71 -40.26
CA ALA A 119 -0.04 -18.53 -41.43
C ALA A 119 -1.38 -18.14 -42.08
N GLU A 120 -2.44 -17.93 -41.30
CA GLU A 120 -3.73 -17.49 -41.84
C GLU A 120 -3.64 -16.13 -42.55
N ILE A 121 -2.90 -15.17 -41.98
CA ILE A 121 -2.64 -13.87 -42.62
C ILE A 121 -1.89 -14.07 -43.94
N ALA A 122 -0.81 -14.87 -43.96
CA ALA A 122 -0.03 -15.14 -45.16
C ALA A 122 -0.89 -15.83 -46.24
N ASP A 123 -1.70 -16.82 -45.86
CA ASP A 123 -2.60 -17.55 -46.75
C ASP A 123 -3.67 -16.65 -47.34
N ARG A 124 -4.25 -15.73 -46.56
CA ARG A 124 -5.21 -14.73 -47.06
C ARG A 124 -4.58 -13.81 -48.11
N ILE A 125 -3.34 -13.39 -47.89
CA ILE A 125 -2.60 -12.58 -48.88
C ILE A 125 -2.32 -13.39 -50.14
N ASN A 126 -1.80 -14.62 -50.01
CA ASN A 126 -1.51 -15.50 -51.14
C ASN A 126 -2.77 -15.83 -51.96
N ARG A 127 -3.89 -16.07 -51.28
CA ARG A 127 -5.19 -16.31 -51.93
C ARG A 127 -5.66 -15.10 -52.74
N PHE A 128 -5.55 -13.88 -52.19
CA PHE A 128 -5.88 -12.65 -52.92
C PHE A 128 -5.00 -12.43 -54.16
N ILE A 129 -3.73 -12.84 -54.11
CA ILE A 129 -2.82 -12.76 -55.26
C ILE A 129 -3.23 -13.76 -56.35
N GLN A 130 -3.56 -15.00 -55.96
CA GLN A 130 -3.94 -16.08 -56.86
C GLN A 130 -5.35 -15.90 -57.47
N ASP A 131 -6.30 -15.41 -56.67
CA ASP A 131 -7.69 -15.23 -57.06
C ASP A 131 -7.91 -13.83 -57.65
N GLN A 132 -7.91 -13.74 -58.98
CA GLN A 132 -8.10 -12.49 -59.71
C GLN A 132 -9.51 -11.90 -59.57
N SER A 133 -10.49 -12.67 -59.07
CA SER A 133 -11.84 -12.17 -58.84
C SER A 133 -11.95 -11.26 -57.61
N GLN A 134 -10.99 -11.34 -56.69
CA GLN A 134 -10.95 -10.47 -55.52
C GLN A 134 -10.34 -9.11 -55.87
N THR A 135 -11.16 -8.07 -55.74
CA THR A 135 -10.77 -6.67 -56.06
C THR A 135 -10.12 -5.94 -54.89
N TYR A 136 -10.38 -6.39 -53.65
CA TYR A 136 -9.96 -5.70 -52.44
C TYR A 136 -9.58 -6.68 -51.33
N LEU A 137 -8.49 -6.37 -50.61
CA LEU A 137 -8.07 -7.06 -49.39
C LEU A 137 -7.68 -6.03 -48.33
N SER A 138 -8.28 -6.14 -47.15
CA SER A 138 -7.91 -5.35 -45.97
C SER A 138 -7.59 -6.28 -44.82
N LEU A 139 -6.36 -6.20 -44.34
CA LEU A 139 -5.88 -6.93 -43.18
C LEU A 139 -5.42 -5.93 -42.11
N SER A 140 -5.70 -6.24 -40.85
CA SER A 140 -5.22 -5.47 -39.71
C SER A 140 -4.57 -6.44 -38.75
N ALA A 141 -3.37 -6.11 -38.30
CA ALA A 141 -2.71 -6.80 -37.20
C ALA A 141 -2.22 -5.79 -36.18
N ALA A 142 -2.23 -6.19 -34.91
CA ALA A 142 -1.55 -5.44 -33.87
C ALA A 142 -0.05 -5.35 -34.20
N ASN A 143 0.59 -4.22 -33.90
CA ASN A 143 2.04 -4.04 -34.08
C ASN A 143 2.85 -4.36 -32.81
N TRP A 144 2.23 -5.00 -31.81
CA TRP A 144 2.84 -5.41 -30.55
C TRP A 144 2.16 -6.72 -30.08
N PRO A 145 2.83 -7.64 -29.32
CA PRO A 145 2.14 -8.78 -28.71
C PRO A 145 0.84 -8.33 -28.07
N GLU A 146 -0.24 -9.01 -28.46
CA GLU A 146 -1.61 -8.56 -28.28
C GLU A 146 -1.86 -8.13 -26.83
N GLY A 147 -2.16 -6.86 -26.63
CA GLY A 147 -2.51 -6.32 -25.32
C GLY A 147 -1.38 -5.82 -24.43
N VAL A 148 -0.09 -6.09 -24.70
CA VAL A 148 0.99 -5.61 -23.81
C VAL A 148 1.10 -4.08 -23.82
N GLY A 149 1.09 -3.49 -25.01
CA GLY A 149 1.17 -2.03 -25.17
C GLY A 149 0.00 -1.28 -24.53
N LEU A 150 -1.21 -1.80 -24.72
CA LEU A 150 -2.45 -1.21 -24.19
C LEU A 150 -2.65 -1.49 -22.72
N GLY A 151 -2.32 -2.71 -22.29
CA GLY A 151 -2.37 -3.12 -20.89
C GLY A 151 -1.38 -2.31 -20.07
N LEU A 152 -0.08 -2.39 -20.38
CA LEU A 152 0.94 -1.71 -19.58
C LEU A 152 0.87 -0.19 -19.72
N GLY A 153 0.80 0.33 -20.96
CA GLY A 153 0.71 1.78 -21.20
C GLY A 153 -0.55 2.37 -20.57
N GLY A 154 -1.70 1.70 -20.73
CA GLY A 154 -2.97 2.11 -20.15
C GLY A 154 -2.98 2.06 -18.63
N VAL A 155 -2.46 0.99 -18.01
CA VAL A 155 -2.37 0.86 -16.55
C VAL A 155 -1.44 1.91 -15.95
N ILE A 156 -0.26 2.12 -16.54
CA ILE A 156 0.69 3.15 -16.08
C ILE A 156 0.03 4.53 -16.14
N LEU A 157 -0.64 4.85 -17.26
CA LEU A 157 -1.31 6.14 -17.42
C LEU A 157 -2.48 6.29 -16.43
N ALA A 158 -3.30 5.26 -16.24
CA ALA A 158 -4.41 5.28 -15.30
C ALA A 158 -3.95 5.48 -13.85
N LEU A 159 -2.93 4.73 -13.41
CA LEU A 159 -2.33 4.90 -12.08
C LEU A 159 -1.72 6.29 -11.92
N SER A 160 -1.03 6.81 -12.94
CA SER A 160 -0.46 8.15 -12.91
C SER A 160 -1.54 9.21 -12.79
N CYS A 161 -2.60 9.13 -13.60
CA CYS A 161 -3.75 10.00 -13.51
C CYS A 161 -4.45 9.91 -12.15
N LEU A 162 -4.61 8.73 -11.57
CA LEU A 162 -5.16 8.55 -10.23
C LEU A 162 -4.29 9.22 -9.16
N THR A 163 -2.96 9.12 -9.27
CA THR A 163 -2.05 9.81 -8.34
C THR A 163 -2.13 11.33 -8.49
N LEU A 164 -2.15 11.86 -9.72
CA LEU A 164 -2.30 13.29 -9.99
C LEU A 164 -3.66 13.80 -9.50
N TYR A 165 -4.73 13.04 -9.77
CA TYR A 165 -6.07 13.36 -9.32
C TYR A 165 -6.15 13.35 -7.79
N GLY A 166 -5.54 12.36 -7.13
CA GLY A 166 -5.38 12.34 -5.67
C GLY A 166 -4.59 13.55 -5.16
N MET A 167 -3.54 13.99 -5.84
CA MET A 167 -2.82 15.20 -5.45
C MET A 167 -3.66 16.48 -5.66
N ALA A 168 -4.39 16.56 -6.78
CA ALA A 168 -5.19 17.72 -7.17
C ALA A 168 -6.43 17.88 -6.29
N LEU A 169 -7.18 16.80 -6.07
CA LEU A 169 -8.33 16.80 -5.17
C LEU A 169 -7.94 16.83 -3.70
N GLY A 170 -6.67 16.60 -3.38
CA GLY A 170 -6.25 16.34 -2.04
C GLY A 170 -6.83 15.01 -1.56
N SER A 171 -6.06 13.95 -1.71
CA SER A 171 -6.13 12.78 -0.83
C SER A 171 -5.92 13.17 0.64
N GLY A 172 -5.59 14.44 0.89
CA GLY A 172 -5.94 15.14 2.12
C GLY A 172 -7.44 15.04 2.36
N HIS A 173 -7.82 14.05 3.17
CA HIS A 173 -9.03 14.14 3.97
C HIS A 173 -9.13 15.58 4.49
N PRO A 174 -10.30 16.22 4.42
CA PRO A 174 -10.48 17.56 4.96
C PRO A 174 -9.89 17.58 6.37
N GLY A 175 -8.87 18.42 6.59
CA GLY A 175 -8.15 18.50 7.87
C GLY A 175 -6.69 18.03 7.88
N THR A 176 -6.07 17.64 6.76
CA THR A 176 -4.60 17.44 6.76
C THR A 176 -3.89 18.75 7.10
N ILE A 177 -3.18 18.77 8.21
CA ILE A 177 -2.41 19.94 8.68
C ILE A 177 -1.02 19.89 8.02
N ASN A 178 -0.60 20.98 7.39
CA ASN A 178 0.71 21.11 6.75
C ASN A 178 1.75 21.68 7.71
N THR A 179 1.38 22.78 8.37
CA THR A 179 2.21 23.51 9.31
C THR A 179 1.41 23.94 10.52
N LEU A 180 2.01 23.74 11.69
CA LEU A 180 1.56 24.30 12.95
C LEU A 180 2.54 25.40 13.33
N THR A 181 2.04 26.61 13.58
CA THR A 181 2.84 27.71 14.08
C THR A 181 2.24 28.20 15.39
N PHE A 182 2.97 28.00 16.48
CA PHE A 182 2.63 28.58 17.77
C PHE A 182 3.37 29.91 17.89
N ASP A 183 2.64 31.01 18.07
CA ASP A 183 3.16 32.36 18.25
C ASP A 183 2.71 32.89 19.62
N LYS A 184 3.65 32.99 20.56
CA LYS A 184 3.39 33.48 21.92
C LYS A 184 3.15 34.98 21.97
N LEU A 185 3.82 35.76 21.13
CA LEU A 185 3.66 37.21 21.12
C LEU A 185 2.23 37.59 20.73
N GLN A 186 1.68 36.88 19.75
CA GLN A 186 0.31 37.08 19.30
C GLN A 186 -0.71 36.28 20.13
N GLY A 187 -0.25 35.33 20.95
CA GLY A 187 -1.12 34.44 21.71
C GLY A 187 -1.95 33.51 20.82
N ARG A 188 -1.43 33.12 19.64
CA ARG A 188 -2.17 32.34 18.63
C ARG A 188 -1.45 31.06 18.20
N LEU A 189 -2.24 30.04 17.90
CA LEU A 189 -1.86 28.83 17.18
C LEU A 189 -2.44 28.92 15.77
N MET A 190 -1.57 29.07 14.77
CA MET A 190 -1.94 29.07 13.36
C MET A 190 -1.81 27.64 12.83
N VAL A 191 -2.92 27.09 12.35
CA VAL A 191 -3.01 25.77 11.76
C VAL A 191 -3.23 25.96 10.26
N ASP A 192 -2.18 25.77 9.47
CA ASP A 192 -2.30 25.75 8.02
C ASP A 192 -2.75 24.35 7.60
N THR A 193 -4.01 24.21 7.18
CA THR A 193 -4.60 23.00 6.62
C THR A 193 -4.77 23.12 5.10
N GLY A 194 -4.97 22.00 4.42
CA GLY A 194 -5.44 21.99 3.03
C GLY A 194 -4.39 21.62 1.98
N SER A 195 -4.83 21.50 0.74
CA SER A 195 -3.98 21.09 -0.39
C SER A 195 -3.24 22.29 -0.98
N LEU A 196 -2.32 22.00 -1.91
CA LEU A 196 -1.61 23.02 -2.69
C LEU A 196 -2.57 24.04 -3.36
N LEU A 197 -3.77 23.61 -3.72
CA LEU A 197 -4.74 24.44 -4.47
C LEU A 197 -5.71 25.22 -3.56
N ARG A 198 -5.90 24.78 -2.32
CA ARG A 198 -6.81 25.42 -1.37
C ARG A 198 -6.15 25.44 0.02
N PRO A 199 -5.15 26.31 0.23
CA PRO A 199 -4.62 26.53 1.57
C PRO A 199 -5.73 27.14 2.43
N GLN A 200 -6.03 26.50 3.55
CA GLN A 200 -6.92 27.01 4.57
C GLN A 200 -6.09 27.29 5.82
N ARG A 201 -6.27 28.47 6.41
CA ARG A 201 -5.63 28.82 7.67
C ARG A 201 -6.72 28.96 8.73
N VAL A 202 -6.54 28.25 9.83
CA VAL A 202 -7.40 28.36 11.00
C VAL A 202 -6.54 28.80 12.17
N ASP A 203 -6.92 29.91 12.81
CA ASP A 203 -6.22 30.45 13.96
C ASP A 203 -7.00 30.10 15.23
N TYR A 204 -6.29 29.55 16.22
CA TYR A 204 -6.81 29.26 17.55
C TYR A 204 -6.09 30.12 18.58
N SER A 205 -6.74 30.46 19.69
CA SER A 205 -6.05 31.17 20.78
C SER A 205 -5.21 30.19 21.61
N LEU A 206 -3.99 30.57 21.99
CA LEU A 206 -3.16 29.73 22.88
C LEU A 206 -3.79 29.58 24.27
N LEU A 207 -4.61 30.55 24.69
CA LEU A 207 -5.33 30.49 25.96
C LEU A 207 -6.46 29.46 25.95
N GLU A 208 -7.00 29.12 24.77
CA GLU A 208 -8.00 28.06 24.62
C GLU A 208 -7.39 26.67 24.84
N ILE A 209 -6.06 26.51 24.72
CA ILE A 209 -5.42 25.23 24.93
C ILE A 209 -5.34 24.93 26.44
N GLN A 210 -6.19 24.02 26.89
CA GLN A 210 -6.27 23.62 28.29
C GLN A 210 -5.18 22.62 28.66
N SER A 211 -5.02 21.57 27.85
CA SER A 211 -4.06 20.49 28.10
C SER A 211 -3.59 19.82 26.82
N ILE A 212 -2.48 19.10 26.93
CA ILE A 212 -1.91 18.29 25.85
C ILE A 212 -2.09 16.84 26.25
N SER A 213 -2.74 16.05 25.41
CA SER A 213 -2.94 14.63 25.65
C SER A 213 -2.25 13.81 24.57
N LEU A 214 -1.61 12.71 24.97
CA LEU A 214 -1.04 11.75 24.04
C LEU A 214 -2.02 10.58 23.95
N ALA A 215 -2.72 10.45 22.82
CA ALA A 215 -3.66 9.37 22.56
C ALA A 215 -2.94 8.19 21.90
N ILE A 216 -3.14 6.99 22.43
CA ILE A 216 -2.68 5.74 21.78
C ILE A 216 -3.86 5.18 21.00
N SER A 217 -3.69 5.01 19.69
CA SER A 217 -4.65 4.32 18.81
C SER A 217 -4.50 2.80 18.91
N GLU A 218 -5.52 2.06 18.44
CA GLU A 218 -5.50 0.58 18.36
C GLU A 218 -4.29 0.01 17.61
N ARG A 219 -3.80 0.73 16.59
CA ARG A 219 -2.62 0.31 15.81
C ARG A 219 -1.29 0.63 16.50
N LEU A 220 -1.31 0.90 17.80
CA LEU A 220 -0.15 1.36 18.59
C LEU A 220 0.48 2.65 18.07
N THR A 221 -0.21 3.37 17.17
CA THR A 221 0.22 4.70 16.73
C THR A 221 -0.18 5.73 17.77
N THR A 222 0.69 6.70 18.00
CA THR A 222 0.48 7.74 19.01
C THR A 222 0.14 9.06 18.33
N ALA A 223 -0.89 9.71 18.84
CA ALA A 223 -1.38 10.99 18.36
C ALA A 223 -1.29 12.03 19.48
N ILE A 224 -0.88 13.25 19.16
CA ILE A 224 -0.93 14.37 20.11
C ILE A 224 -2.28 15.06 19.92
N ARG A 225 -3.06 15.24 20.98
CA ARG A 225 -4.34 15.97 20.97
C ARG A 225 -4.24 17.18 21.87
N LEU A 226 -4.54 18.36 21.33
CA LEU A 226 -4.68 19.59 22.11
C LEU A 226 -6.14 19.71 22.54
N GLN A 227 -6.40 19.69 23.83
CA GLN A 227 -7.75 19.87 24.37
C GLN A 227 -8.04 21.36 24.47
N LEU A 228 -9.10 21.82 23.80
CA LEU A 228 -9.54 23.21 23.85
C LEU A 228 -10.56 23.42 24.97
N THR A 229 -10.64 24.63 25.51
CA THR A 229 -11.65 25.04 26.51
C THR A 229 -13.09 24.91 26.01
N SER A 230 -13.29 24.89 24.70
CA SER A 230 -14.59 24.62 24.07
C SER A 230 -15.04 23.15 24.19
N GLY A 231 -14.19 22.25 24.68
CA GLY A 231 -14.43 20.81 24.70
C GLY A 231 -14.07 20.11 23.38
N HIS A 232 -13.68 20.86 22.34
CA HIS A 232 -13.15 20.27 21.11
C HIS A 232 -11.68 19.88 21.27
N ALA A 233 -11.30 18.71 20.77
CA ALA A 233 -9.92 18.27 20.71
C ALA A 233 -9.35 18.52 19.30
N LEU A 234 -8.27 19.28 19.21
CA LEU A 234 -7.51 19.39 17.96
C LEU A 234 -6.57 18.19 17.87
N ASP A 235 -6.92 17.22 17.04
CA ASP A 235 -6.14 16.01 16.84
C ASP A 235 -4.98 16.24 15.88
N LEU A 236 -3.76 16.32 16.42
CA LEU A 236 -2.52 16.40 15.65
C LEU A 236 -2.07 15.00 15.17
N GLY A 237 -2.85 13.95 15.42
CA GLY A 237 -2.58 12.58 15.00
C GLY A 237 -2.44 12.43 13.49
N GLN A 238 -3.14 13.24 12.69
CA GLN A 238 -2.92 13.25 11.24
C GLN A 238 -1.49 13.68 10.86
N LEU A 239 -0.78 14.39 11.73
CA LEU A 239 0.62 14.80 11.55
C LEU A 239 1.63 13.74 11.94
N LEU A 240 1.16 12.79 12.73
CA LEU A 240 1.93 11.75 13.37
C LEU A 240 1.38 10.37 12.98
N ALA A 241 0.66 10.28 11.87
CA ALA A 241 0.10 9.02 11.39
C ALA A 241 1.25 8.01 11.21
N GLY A 242 1.21 6.93 11.98
CA GLY A 242 2.26 5.91 12.01
C GLY A 242 3.50 6.24 12.86
N ALA A 243 3.51 7.35 13.61
CA ALA A 243 4.62 7.67 14.50
C ALA A 243 4.53 6.84 15.80
N SER A 244 5.64 6.19 16.12
CA SER A 244 5.80 5.47 17.39
C SER A 244 5.90 6.43 18.57
N MET A 245 5.58 5.93 19.77
CA MET A 245 5.67 6.69 21.01
C MET A 245 7.06 7.32 21.23
N ALA A 246 8.12 6.64 20.79
CA ALA A 246 9.50 7.15 20.86
C ALA A 246 9.70 8.45 20.08
N LYS A 247 8.98 8.64 18.96
CA LYS A 247 9.05 9.86 18.14
C LYS A 247 8.09 10.95 18.63
N THR A 248 6.93 10.59 19.16
CA THR A 248 5.89 11.57 19.55
C THR A 248 6.12 12.16 20.94
N ARG A 249 6.67 11.38 21.88
CA ARG A 249 6.98 11.83 23.24
C ARG A 249 7.87 13.08 23.31
N PRO A 250 9.01 13.18 22.61
CA PRO A 250 9.84 14.39 22.68
C PRO A 250 9.12 15.62 22.14
N ILE A 251 8.27 15.46 21.11
CA ILE A 251 7.47 16.55 20.54
C ILE A 251 6.41 17.01 21.54
N ALA A 252 5.69 16.08 22.17
CA ALA A 252 4.71 16.40 23.22
C ALA A 252 5.37 17.11 24.40
N HIS A 253 6.55 16.68 24.81
CA HIS A 253 7.33 17.32 25.87
C HIS A 253 7.76 18.75 25.49
N GLN A 254 8.26 18.96 24.28
CA GLN A 254 8.62 20.30 23.79
C GLN A 254 7.42 21.22 23.67
N LEU A 255 6.28 20.72 23.21
CA LEU A 255 5.02 21.47 23.18
C LEU A 255 4.57 21.85 24.59
N SER A 256 4.67 20.91 25.54
CA SER A 256 4.34 21.15 26.95
C SER A 256 5.22 22.23 27.58
N GLN A 257 6.53 22.16 27.37
CA GLN A 257 7.47 23.18 27.82
C GLN A 257 7.21 24.54 27.16
N PHE A 258 6.95 24.54 25.85
CA PHE A 258 6.69 25.78 25.11
C PHE A 258 5.39 26.44 25.60
N LEU A 259 4.31 25.69 25.78
CA LEU A 259 3.01 26.21 26.18
C LEU A 259 2.87 26.46 27.69
N GLY A 260 3.79 25.96 28.52
CA GLY A 260 3.66 26.01 29.98
C GLY A 260 2.45 25.21 30.48
N LYS A 261 2.07 24.13 29.78
CA LYS A 261 0.93 23.28 30.10
C LYS A 261 1.41 21.85 30.33
N PRO A 262 0.90 21.14 31.36
CA PRO A 262 1.25 19.73 31.54
C PRO A 262 0.71 18.90 30.38
N TRP A 263 1.46 17.87 29.98
CA TRP A 263 0.95 16.83 29.08
C TRP A 263 0.61 15.57 29.87
N GLN A 264 -0.39 14.83 29.40
CA GLN A 264 -0.87 13.60 30.03
C GLN A 264 -0.99 12.49 28.99
N LEU A 265 -0.78 11.24 29.40
CA LEU A 265 -1.05 10.09 28.56
C LEU A 265 -2.56 9.76 28.65
N ALA A 266 -3.28 9.94 27.55
CA ALA A 266 -4.69 9.61 27.47
C ALA A 266 -4.84 8.26 26.76
N ILE A 267 -5.33 7.25 27.46
CA ILE A 267 -5.71 6.00 26.83
C ILE A 267 -7.08 6.25 26.18
N ALA A 268 -7.15 6.19 24.85
CA ALA A 268 -8.38 6.52 24.15
C ALA A 268 -9.52 5.56 24.56
N PRO A 269 -10.71 6.07 24.92
CA PRO A 269 -11.84 5.22 25.31
C PRO A 269 -12.47 4.47 24.14
N THR A 270 -11.94 4.54 22.91
CA THR A 270 -12.50 3.85 21.74
C THR A 270 -12.40 2.32 21.81
N LEU A 271 -11.71 1.77 22.81
CA LEU A 271 -11.79 0.35 23.20
C LEU A 271 -13.15 -0.07 23.79
N ASP A 272 -14.10 0.85 24.00
CA ASP A 272 -15.37 0.59 24.68
C ASP A 272 -16.39 -0.22 23.84
N TRP A 273 -16.25 -0.28 22.52
CA TRP A 273 -17.17 -1.08 21.67
C TRP A 273 -17.00 -2.60 21.79
N GLY A 274 -15.93 -3.08 22.46
CA GLY A 274 -15.72 -4.49 22.77
C GLY A 274 -15.76 -4.84 24.26
N LEU A 275 -15.86 -3.85 25.15
CA LEU A 275 -15.66 -4.04 26.59
C LEU A 275 -16.94 -3.97 27.43
N GLN A 276 -18.11 -3.64 26.86
CA GLN A 276 -19.37 -3.62 27.62
C GLN A 276 -19.79 -4.99 28.20
N ASN A 277 -19.24 -6.10 27.69
CA ASN A 277 -19.44 -7.44 28.26
C ASN A 277 -18.32 -7.90 29.22
N TYR A 278 -17.24 -7.13 29.39
CA TYR A 278 -16.18 -7.47 30.33
C TYR A 278 -16.33 -6.61 31.59
N SER A 279 -16.96 -7.24 32.58
CA SER A 279 -17.37 -6.70 33.86
C SER A 279 -16.32 -5.83 34.59
N THR A 280 -16.82 -5.08 35.57
CA THR A 280 -16.20 -4.34 36.68
C THR A 280 -14.82 -4.83 37.17
N LEU A 281 -14.48 -6.10 36.93
CA LEU A 281 -13.19 -6.73 37.24
C LEU A 281 -12.03 -6.19 36.39
N ALA A 282 -12.17 -6.05 35.07
CA ALA A 282 -11.08 -5.55 34.21
C ALA A 282 -10.77 -4.08 34.55
N LYS A 283 -11.81 -3.30 34.83
CA LYS A 283 -11.69 -1.92 35.31
C LYS A 283 -11.00 -1.87 36.67
N ASN A 284 -11.39 -2.68 37.66
CA ASN A 284 -10.76 -2.72 38.98
C ASN A 284 -9.31 -3.22 38.97
N ILE A 285 -8.96 -4.16 38.09
CA ILE A 285 -7.58 -4.63 37.90
C ILE A 285 -6.72 -3.53 37.28
N TYR A 286 -7.22 -2.84 36.25
CA TYR A 286 -6.51 -1.68 35.67
C TYR A 286 -6.31 -0.54 36.67
N THR A 287 -7.35 -0.18 37.45
CA THR A 287 -7.25 0.90 38.45
C THR A 287 -6.27 0.55 39.57
N LYS A 288 -6.27 -0.69 40.08
CA LYS A 288 -5.33 -1.13 41.13
C LYS A 288 -3.89 -1.25 40.65
N ILE A 289 -3.67 -1.62 39.38
CA ILE A 289 -2.34 -1.68 38.77
C ILE A 289 -1.79 -0.27 38.53
N ALA A 290 -2.64 0.68 38.11
CA ALA A 290 -2.29 2.09 37.96
C ALA A 290 -2.04 2.82 39.29
N GLU A 291 -2.76 2.46 40.36
CA GLU A 291 -2.54 3.05 41.71
C GLU A 291 -1.26 2.56 42.40
N LYS A 292 -0.78 1.35 42.10
CA LYS A 292 0.39 0.76 42.78
C LYS A 292 1.70 0.82 42.00
N SER A 293 1.70 1.28 40.75
CA SER A 293 2.93 1.31 39.97
C SER A 293 2.99 2.53 39.07
N ASN A 294 4.11 3.25 39.14
CA ASN A 294 4.44 4.29 38.18
C ASN A 294 4.84 3.71 36.79
N LEU A 295 4.71 2.40 36.58
CA LEU A 295 5.08 1.67 35.36
C LEU A 295 4.47 0.24 35.34
N SER A 296 3.18 0.02 35.01
CA SER A 296 2.73 -1.33 34.58
C SER A 296 1.38 -1.42 33.83
N VAL A 297 1.07 -0.47 32.94
CA VAL A 297 -0.19 -0.54 32.16
C VAL A 297 -0.04 -1.30 30.82
N ASN A 298 1.18 -1.57 30.34
CA ASN A 298 1.40 -2.11 28.99
C ASN A 298 1.14 -3.61 28.80
N LEU A 299 1.18 -4.44 29.86
CA LEU A 299 1.07 -5.89 29.71
C LEU A 299 -0.40 -6.37 29.59
N ALA A 300 -1.30 -5.74 30.35
CA ALA A 300 -2.71 -6.14 30.43
C ALA A 300 -3.50 -5.84 29.14
N THR A 301 -3.01 -4.95 28.27
CA THR A 301 -3.65 -4.64 26.98
C THR A 301 -3.22 -5.60 25.87
N TRP A 302 -2.08 -6.27 26.04
CA TRP A 302 -1.50 -7.18 25.03
C TRP A 302 -2.02 -8.62 25.14
N ILE A 303 -2.30 -9.09 26.35
CA ILE A 303 -2.85 -10.44 26.60
C ILE A 303 -4.31 -10.56 26.12
N PHE A 304 -5.00 -9.43 25.94
CA PHE A 304 -6.41 -9.39 25.53
C PHE A 304 -6.55 -8.82 24.11
N ASN A 305 -6.12 -9.58 23.11
CA ASN A 305 -6.46 -9.30 21.70
C ASN A 305 -7.82 -9.95 21.38
N PRO A 306 -8.88 -9.18 21.05
CA PRO A 306 -10.21 -9.71 20.79
C PRO A 306 -10.33 -10.51 19.46
N GLN A 307 -9.31 -10.54 18.61
CA GLN A 307 -9.35 -11.29 17.34
C GLN A 307 -8.91 -12.75 17.44
N THR A 308 -8.30 -13.18 18.55
CA THR A 308 -7.90 -14.59 18.77
C THR A 308 -8.88 -15.25 19.75
N ARG A 309 -9.50 -16.37 19.35
CA ARG A 309 -10.50 -17.09 20.16
C ARG A 309 -9.92 -17.57 21.51
N GLN A 310 -10.58 -17.13 22.58
CA GLN A 310 -10.86 -17.75 23.89
C GLN A 310 -9.72 -18.31 24.79
N PHE A 311 -9.66 -17.79 26.03
CA PHE A 311 -9.58 -18.66 27.22
C PHE A 311 -10.88 -19.46 27.34
N SER A 312 -10.80 -20.74 27.71
CA SER A 312 -11.91 -21.68 27.54
C SER A 312 -13.02 -21.54 28.60
N SER A 313 -12.79 -20.79 29.69
CA SER A 313 -13.86 -20.49 30.66
C SER A 313 -13.59 -19.25 31.54
N GLU A 314 -14.66 -18.61 32.05
CA GLU A 314 -14.59 -17.53 33.05
C GLU A 314 -13.81 -17.96 34.32
N GLN A 315 -13.80 -19.26 34.61
CA GLN A 315 -13.08 -19.86 35.73
C GLN A 315 -11.56 -19.78 35.55
N GLU A 316 -11.04 -19.97 34.34
CA GLU A 316 -9.60 -19.81 34.04
C GLU A 316 -9.15 -18.36 34.18
N GLN A 317 -10.00 -17.40 33.80
CA GLN A 317 -9.70 -15.97 33.94
C GLN A 317 -9.67 -15.53 35.42
N ARG A 318 -10.62 -16.01 36.24
CA ARG A 318 -10.60 -15.77 37.70
C ARG A 318 -9.39 -16.40 38.36
N LYS A 319 -8.98 -17.58 37.89
CA LYS A 319 -7.76 -18.25 38.36
C LYS A 319 -6.53 -17.40 38.05
N LEU A 320 -6.39 -16.94 36.80
CA LEU A 320 -5.29 -16.07 36.35
C LEU A 320 -5.19 -14.76 37.15
N ALA A 321 -6.32 -14.12 37.45
CA ALA A 321 -6.36 -12.89 38.24
C ALA A 321 -5.98 -13.08 39.72
N SER A 322 -5.98 -14.32 40.22
CA SER A 322 -5.65 -14.64 41.61
C SER A 322 -4.16 -14.92 41.86
N TYR A 323 -3.37 -15.14 40.80
CA TYR A 323 -1.94 -15.41 40.94
C TYR A 323 -1.13 -14.11 41.08
N ASN A 324 -0.11 -14.15 41.93
CA ASN A 324 0.88 -13.07 42.00
C ASN A 324 1.89 -13.27 40.85
N TRP A 325 2.19 -12.21 40.09
CA TRP A 325 3.15 -12.28 38.99
C TRP A 325 4.57 -12.64 39.45
N GLN A 326 4.90 -12.41 40.72
CA GLN A 326 6.15 -12.85 41.34
C GLN A 326 6.22 -14.38 41.51
N ASP A 327 5.09 -15.08 41.40
CA ASP A 327 5.06 -16.53 41.48
C ASP A 327 5.45 -17.20 40.17
N ILE A 328 5.72 -16.47 39.09
CA ILE A 328 6.16 -17.05 37.82
C ILE A 328 7.66 -17.38 37.90
N SER A 329 7.98 -18.67 37.82
CA SER A 329 9.35 -19.18 37.85
C SER A 329 9.98 -19.26 36.46
N GLU A 330 9.18 -19.59 35.44
CA GLU A 330 9.71 -19.91 34.11
C GLU A 330 8.69 -19.55 33.00
N ILE A 331 9.20 -19.07 31.86
CA ILE A 331 8.41 -18.85 30.64
C ILE A 331 8.98 -19.72 29.52
N THR A 332 8.22 -20.75 29.14
CA THR A 332 8.60 -21.70 28.09
C THR A 332 7.68 -21.59 26.89
N ILE A 333 8.23 -21.89 25.72
CA ILE A 333 7.47 -22.01 24.47
C ILE A 333 7.48 -23.49 24.12
N GLN A 334 6.31 -24.08 23.92
CA GLN A 334 6.18 -25.50 23.65
C GLN A 334 5.46 -25.71 22.31
N PRO A 335 5.95 -26.59 21.43
CA PRO A 335 5.19 -26.98 20.25
C PRO A 335 3.96 -27.78 20.69
N ILE A 336 2.79 -27.45 20.14
CA ILE A 336 1.58 -28.21 20.38
C ILE A 336 1.66 -29.46 19.51
N ARG A 337 1.66 -30.65 20.13
CA ARG A 337 1.62 -31.90 19.36
C ARG A 337 0.30 -31.95 18.58
N PRO A 338 0.33 -32.12 17.25
CA PRO A 338 -0.89 -32.25 16.49
C PRO A 338 -1.70 -33.43 17.05
N GLY A 339 -2.93 -33.16 17.48
CA GLY A 339 -3.86 -34.21 17.86
C GLY A 339 -4.10 -35.16 16.68
N ALA A 340 -4.59 -36.37 16.94
CA ALA A 340 -4.76 -37.48 15.99
C ALA A 340 -5.74 -37.23 14.81
N THR A 341 -5.97 -35.97 14.42
CA THR A 341 -6.85 -35.53 13.34
C THR A 341 -6.09 -35.32 12.01
N GLY A 342 -5.16 -36.23 11.68
CA GLY A 342 -4.81 -36.67 10.31
C GLY A 342 -4.48 -35.68 9.18
N LYS A 343 -4.47 -34.35 9.37
CA LYS A 343 -4.12 -33.39 8.32
C LYS A 343 -2.71 -32.85 8.54
N PRO A 344 -1.77 -33.08 7.62
CA PRO A 344 -0.45 -32.46 7.68
C PRO A 344 -0.61 -30.95 7.41
N SER A 345 -0.60 -30.15 8.47
CA SER A 345 -0.33 -28.72 8.37
C SER A 345 1.17 -28.53 8.30
N SER A 346 1.66 -27.75 7.33
CA SER A 346 3.08 -27.43 7.16
C SER A 346 3.65 -26.53 8.27
N THR A 347 2.78 -26.00 9.14
CA THR A 347 3.14 -25.15 10.29
C THR A 347 2.66 -25.77 11.60
N LEU A 348 3.60 -26.03 12.50
CA LEU A 348 3.33 -26.48 13.87
C LEU A 348 2.91 -25.27 14.74
N PRO A 349 1.77 -25.33 15.44
CA PRO A 349 1.40 -24.29 16.38
C PRO A 349 2.26 -24.36 17.65
N TYR A 350 2.52 -23.20 18.25
CA TYR A 350 3.28 -23.07 19.49
C TYR A 350 2.38 -22.49 20.58
N GLN A 351 2.56 -22.95 21.81
CA GLN A 351 1.91 -22.38 22.99
C GLN A 351 2.93 -21.75 23.92
N LEU A 352 2.55 -20.61 24.50
CA LEU A 352 3.32 -19.95 25.56
C LEU A 352 2.85 -20.46 26.92
N VAL A 353 3.76 -21.08 27.67
CA VAL A 353 3.47 -21.70 28.98
C VAL A 353 4.24 -20.96 30.07
N LEU A 354 3.50 -20.39 31.03
CA LEU A 354 4.05 -19.87 32.26
C LEU A 354 4.08 -20.98 33.31
N ARG A 355 5.23 -21.18 33.95
CA ARG A 355 5.36 -22.06 35.09
C ARG A 355 5.40 -21.23 36.36
N LEU A 356 4.63 -21.66 37.35
CA LEU A 356 4.59 -21.03 38.66
C LEU A 356 5.59 -21.71 39.62
N ASN A 357 5.97 -21.02 40.68
CA ASN A 357 6.79 -21.52 41.79
C ASN A 357 6.12 -22.73 42.48
N SER A 358 4.79 -22.81 42.42
CA SER A 358 4.01 -23.96 42.88
C SER A 358 4.17 -25.22 42.03
N GLY A 359 4.82 -25.12 40.87
CA GLY A 359 4.92 -26.19 39.87
C GLY A 359 3.73 -26.26 38.89
N GLU A 360 2.69 -25.44 39.10
CA GLU A 360 1.55 -25.35 38.18
C GLU A 360 1.96 -24.68 36.87
N SER A 361 1.40 -25.12 35.75
CA SER A 361 1.65 -24.56 34.42
C SER A 361 0.38 -23.91 33.88
N LEU A 362 0.51 -22.69 33.38
CA LEU A 362 -0.57 -21.89 32.79
C LEU A 362 -0.27 -21.67 31.31
N VAL A 363 -1.19 -22.08 30.44
CA VAL A 363 -1.09 -21.84 29.00
C VAL A 363 -1.76 -20.50 28.70
N LEU A 364 -0.99 -19.54 28.19
CA LEU A 364 -1.48 -18.18 27.94
C LEU A 364 -2.13 -18.00 26.58
N GLN A 365 -1.50 -18.57 25.54
CA GLN A 365 -1.88 -18.28 24.16
C GLN A 365 -1.31 -19.33 23.21
N GLU A 366 -2.12 -19.70 22.23
CA GLU A 366 -1.72 -20.50 21.07
C GLU A 366 -1.40 -19.59 19.89
N TYR A 367 -0.25 -19.79 19.27
CA TYR A 367 0.22 -19.07 18.09
C TYR A 367 0.09 -19.98 16.88
N VAL A 368 -0.76 -19.61 15.94
CA VAL A 368 -0.95 -20.28 14.66
C VAL A 368 -0.41 -19.36 13.57
N GLY A 369 0.58 -19.82 12.80
CA GLY A 369 1.18 -19.02 11.74
C GLY A 369 0.24 -18.96 10.53
N GLU A 370 -0.30 -17.78 10.21
CA GLU A 370 -1.23 -17.58 9.09
C GLU A 370 -0.59 -16.95 7.84
N SER A 371 0.70 -16.59 7.84
CA SER A 371 1.33 -15.94 6.67
C SER A 371 2.74 -16.44 6.35
N GLU A 372 3.04 -16.54 5.05
CA GLU A 372 4.39 -16.65 4.50
C GLU A 372 5.24 -15.44 4.92
N GLY A 373 6.00 -15.56 6.01
CA GLY A 373 6.97 -14.53 6.38
C GLY A 373 7.47 -14.62 7.81
N ASP A 374 6.57 -14.76 8.79
CA ASP A 374 6.92 -14.85 10.21
C ASP A 374 6.41 -16.16 10.80
N SER A 375 7.33 -17.03 11.21
CA SER A 375 6.97 -18.30 11.84
C SER A 375 6.25 -18.06 13.17
N ALA A 376 5.26 -18.89 13.49
CA ALA A 376 4.55 -18.85 14.78
C ALA A 376 5.52 -18.91 15.98
N GLN A 377 6.65 -19.58 15.81
CA GLN A 377 7.74 -19.62 16.78
C GLN A 377 8.35 -18.24 17.02
N THR A 378 8.64 -17.47 15.97
CA THR A 378 9.24 -16.13 16.06
C THR A 378 8.34 -15.16 16.81
N GLN A 379 7.02 -15.25 16.59
CA GLN A 379 6.04 -14.45 17.32
C GLN A 379 6.01 -14.84 18.80
N ALA A 380 5.92 -16.14 19.11
CA ALA A 380 5.93 -16.63 20.49
C ALA A 380 7.24 -16.26 21.22
N GLU A 381 8.39 -16.33 20.56
CA GLU A 381 9.71 -15.93 21.10
C GLU A 381 9.77 -14.45 21.40
N THR A 382 9.20 -13.61 20.54
CA THR A 382 9.13 -12.16 20.76
C THR A 382 8.31 -11.86 22.01
N VAL A 383 7.14 -12.48 22.17
CA VAL A 383 6.29 -12.28 23.36
C VAL A 383 6.96 -12.80 24.62
N ALA A 384 7.54 -14.01 24.58
CA ALA A 384 8.24 -14.58 25.72
C ALA A 384 9.40 -13.70 26.18
N LYS A 385 10.16 -13.13 25.24
CA LYS A 385 11.25 -12.21 25.56
C LYS A 385 10.74 -10.97 26.30
N TYR A 386 9.69 -10.33 25.81
CA TYR A 386 9.11 -9.16 26.48
C TYR A 386 8.61 -9.47 27.90
N LEU A 387 7.97 -10.63 28.09
CA LEU A 387 7.48 -11.03 29.41
C LEU A 387 8.64 -11.31 30.39
N ARG A 388 9.73 -11.95 29.93
CA ARG A 388 10.93 -12.16 30.76
C ARG A 388 11.56 -10.83 31.16
N ASP A 389 11.75 -9.93 30.20
CA ASP A 389 12.32 -8.60 30.45
C ASP A 389 11.45 -7.77 31.41
N TYR A 390 10.13 -8.00 31.40
CA TYR A 390 9.20 -7.38 32.34
C TYR A 390 9.30 -7.99 33.74
N LEU A 391 9.33 -9.32 33.89
CA LEU A 391 9.45 -9.99 35.18
C LEU A 391 10.79 -9.72 35.90
N GLN A 392 11.83 -9.37 35.15
CA GLN A 392 13.13 -8.98 35.72
C GLN A 392 13.15 -7.56 36.30
N ARG A 393 12.17 -6.72 35.97
CA ARG A 393 12.05 -5.33 36.45
C ARG A 393 11.07 -5.25 37.60
#